data_AF-A0AAU2PLA4-F1
#
_entry.id   AF-A0AAU2PLA4-F1
#
_cell.length_a   1.000
_cell.length_b   1.000
_cell.length_c   1.000
_cell.angle_alpha   90.00
_cell.angle_beta   90.00
_cell.angle_gamma   90.00
#
_symmetry.space_group_name_H-M   'P 1'
#
loop_
_entity.id
_entity.type
_entity.pdbx_description
1 polymer ?
#
loop_
_entity_poly.entity_id
_entity_poly.type
_entity_poly.pdbx_seq_one_letter_code
_entity_poly.pdbx_strand_id
1 'polypeptide(L)' 'MTLQSGPFDPGAEGQDTHLVLENARGQLSLWPAWRAVPQGWSVLFGPASHEACAGRVGARRR' A
#
# COMPACT_ATOMS: atom_id res chain seq x y z
N MET A 1 -13.78 -2.96 -22.52
CA MET A 1 -14.06 -2.59 -21.11
C MET A 1 -12.72 -2.26 -20.49
N THR A 2 -12.35 -0.99 -20.38
CA THR A 2 -11.10 -0.58 -19.74
C THR A 2 -11.29 -0.74 -18.24
N LEU A 3 -10.60 -1.71 -17.63
CA LEU A 3 -10.45 -1.75 -16.18
C LEU A 3 -9.64 -0.51 -15.81
N GLN A 4 -10.30 0.54 -15.31
CA GLN A 4 -9.62 1.71 -14.78
C GLN A 4 -8.90 1.25 -13.51
N SER A 5 -7.60 0.99 -13.61
CA SER A 5 -6.75 0.75 -12.44
C SER A 5 -6.84 1.94 -11.51
N GLY A 6 -7.30 1.69 -10.28
CA GLY A 6 -7.38 2.67 -9.23
C GLY A 6 -6.02 2.98 -8.61
N PRO A 7 -5.94 3.99 -7.72
CA PRO A 7 -4.70 4.40 -7.07
C PRO A 7 -4.11 3.35 -6.10
N PHE A 8 -4.82 2.26 -5.85
CA PHE A 8 -4.41 1.13 -5.00
C PHE A 8 -4.27 -0.17 -5.80
N ASP A 9 -4.50 -0.15 -7.11
CA ASP A 9 -4.32 -1.30 -7.99
C ASP A 9 -2.83 -1.50 -8.29
N PRO A 10 -2.41 -2.72 -8.69
CA PRO A 10 -1.05 -2.97 -9.13
C PRO A 10 -0.65 -1.99 -10.24
N GLY A 11 0.44 -1.27 -9.98
CA GLY A 11 1.12 -0.48 -11.00
C GLY A 11 1.80 -1.37 -12.04
N ALA A 12 2.50 -0.77 -13.00
CA ALA A 12 3.35 -1.53 -13.92
C ALA A 12 4.28 -2.47 -13.13
N GLU A 13 4.38 -3.73 -13.57
CA GLU A 13 5.16 -4.75 -12.87
C GLU A 13 6.59 -4.26 -12.56
N GLY A 14 7.06 -4.57 -11.36
CA GLY A 14 8.39 -4.19 -10.88
C GLY A 14 8.54 -2.71 -10.48
N GLN A 15 7.47 -1.92 -10.43
CA GLN A 15 7.52 -0.53 -9.96
C GLN A 15 7.16 -0.40 -8.47
N ASP A 16 8.06 0.21 -7.70
CA ASP A 16 7.88 0.48 -6.28
C ASP A 16 6.97 1.69 -6.05
N THR A 17 5.67 1.46 -6.23
CA THR A 17 4.63 2.50 -6.24
C THR A 17 3.77 2.53 -4.97
N HIS A 18 3.97 1.59 -4.05
CA HIS A 18 3.09 1.40 -2.90
C HIS A 18 3.85 1.45 -1.56
N LEU A 19 3.14 1.90 -0.55
CA LEU A 19 3.52 1.92 0.86
C LEU A 19 2.53 1.07 1.64
N VAL A 20 3.00 0.53 2.75
CA VAL A 20 2.13 0.00 3.80
C VAL A 20 2.15 1.00 4.93
N LEU A 21 1.00 1.56 5.22
CA LEU A 21 0.81 2.45 6.36
C LEU A 21 0.27 1.66 7.55
N GLU A 22 0.67 2.06 8.74
CA GLU A 22 0.13 1.60 10.02
C GLU A 22 -0.44 2.79 10.80
N ASN A 23 -1.59 2.60 11.43
CA ASN A 23 -2.16 3.59 12.35
C ASN A 23 -1.89 3.21 13.82
N ALA A 24 -2.19 4.14 14.73
CA ALA A 24 -2.03 3.94 16.18
C ALA A 24 -2.86 2.76 16.75
N ARG A 25 -3.84 2.24 16.00
CA ARG A 25 -4.65 1.06 16.38
C ARG A 25 -4.07 -0.24 15.84
N GLY A 26 -2.90 -0.21 15.20
CA GLY A 26 -2.30 -1.39 14.57
C GLY A 26 -3.07 -1.88 13.34
N GLN A 27 -3.82 -1.02 12.65
CA GLN A 27 -4.41 -1.36 11.36
C GLN A 27 -3.43 -1.04 10.23
N LEU A 28 -3.40 -1.90 9.21
CA LEU A 28 -2.60 -1.68 8.00
C LEU A 28 -3.47 -1.16 6.85
N SER A 29 -2.90 -0.28 6.04
CA SER A 29 -3.50 0.19 4.80
C SER A 29 -2.47 0.19 3.67
N LEU A 30 -2.88 -0.29 2.51
CA LEU A 30 -2.11 -0.13 1.28
C LEU A 30 -2.29 1.30 0.79
N TRP A 31 -1.19 1.99 0.50
CA TRP A 31 -1.22 3.40 0.12
C TRP A 31 -0.30 3.71 -1.06
N PRO A 32 -0.72 4.49 -2.05
CA PRO A 32 0.16 4.91 -3.13
C PRO A 32 1.28 5.82 -2.61
N ALA A 33 2.53 5.54 -3.00
CA ALA A 33 3.71 6.28 -2.57
C ALA A 33 3.74 7.74 -3.05
N TRP A 34 3.04 8.03 -4.16
CA TRP A 34 2.92 9.37 -4.74
C TRP A 34 1.86 10.24 -4.06
N ARG A 35 1.09 9.70 -3.11
CA ARG A 35 0.07 10.44 -2.36
C ARG A 35 0.58 10.75 -0.96
N ALA A 36 0.30 11.97 -0.48
CA ALA A 36 0.60 12.36 0.88
C ALA A 36 0.00 11.37 1.89
N VAL A 37 0.78 11.04 2.92
CA VAL A 37 0.36 10.14 4.00
C VAL A 37 -0.64 10.90 4.89
N PRO A 38 -1.83 10.33 5.16
CA PRO A 38 -2.82 10.97 6.00
C PRO A 38 -2.34 11.06 7.46
N GLN A 39 -2.78 12.10 8.17
CA GLN A 39 -2.45 12.28 9.59
C GLN A 39 -2.92 11.06 10.42
N GLY A 40 -2.10 10.64 11.37
CA GLY A 40 -2.37 9.48 12.23
C GLY A 40 -1.99 8.14 11.61
N TRP A 41 -1.46 8.14 10.40
CA TRP A 41 -0.83 6.99 9.75
C TRP A 41 0.67 7.20 9.63
N SER A 42 1.45 6.13 9.75
CA SER A 42 2.90 6.13 9.61
C SER A 42 3.32 5.08 8.60
N VAL A 43 4.39 5.35 7.85
CA VAL A 43 4.93 4.39 6.88
C VAL A 43 5.61 3.25 7.64
N LEU A 44 5.07 2.04 7.51
CA LEU A 44 5.62 0.82 8.09
C LEU A 44 6.54 0.09 7.11
N PHE A 45 6.23 0.13 5.81
CA PHE A 45 6.97 -0.57 4.77
C PHE A 45 6.82 0.11 3.39
N GLY A 46 7.85 -0.01 2.55
CA GLY A 46 7.92 0.59 1.22
C GLY A 46 8.70 1.92 1.17
N PRO A 47 8.79 2.57 0.00
CA PRO A 47 8.11 2.22 -1.26
C PRO A 47 8.53 0.85 -1.79
N ALA A 48 7.55 0.05 -2.21
CA ALA A 48 7.75 -1.29 -2.75
C ALA A 48 6.65 -1.63 -3.77
N SER A 49 6.86 -2.73 -4.51
CA SER A 49 5.90 -3.25 -5.47
C SER A 49 4.57 -3.65 -4.81
N HIS A 50 3.46 -3.55 -5.56
CA HIS A 50 2.12 -3.86 -5.05
C HIS A 50 2.04 -5.25 -4.40
N GLU A 51 2.62 -6.29 -5.01
CA GLU A 51 2.65 -7.64 -4.43
C GLU A 51 3.34 -7.71 -3.06
N ALA A 52 4.50 -7.04 -2.90
CA ALA A 52 5.24 -7.03 -1.64
C ALA A 52 4.43 -6.35 -0.53
N CYS A 53 3.79 -5.21 -0.84
CA CYS A 53 2.93 -4.50 0.11
C CYS A 53 1.62 -5.26 0.39
N ALA A 54 0.98 -5.85 -0.61
CA ALA A 54 -0.24 -6.64 -0.46
C ALA A 54 -0.01 -7.90 0.38
N GLY A 55 1.13 -8.57 0.20
CA GLY A 55 1.56 -9.69 1.04
C GLY A 55 1.70 -9.29 2.51
N ARG A 56 2.26 -8.11 2.80
CA ARG A 56 2.38 -7.57 4.17
C ARG A 56 1.02 -7.30 4.81
N VAL A 57 0.08 -6.71 4.07
CA VAL A 57 -1.28 -6.42 4.57
C VAL A 57 -2.06 -7.72 4.79
N GLY A 58 -1.98 -8.66 3.85
CA GLY A 58 -2.65 -9.97 3.94
C GLY A 58 -2.11 -10.88 5.04
N ALA A 59 -0.80 -10.83 5.30
CA ALA A 59 -0.15 -11.63 6.34
C ALA A 59 -0.58 -11.28 7.77
N ARG A 60 -1.19 -10.10 8.01
CA ARG A 60 -1.64 -9.66 9.35
C ARG A 60 -3.03 -10.16 9.74
N ARG A 61 -3.62 -11.09 8.97
CA ARG A 61 -4.83 -11.82 9.38
C ARG A 61 -4.43 -13.01 10.27
N ARG A 62 -4.36 -12.78 11.58
CA ARG A 62 -4.49 -13.81 12.61
C ARG A 62 -5.39 -13.30 13.72
#